data_AF-A0A6J5JV08-F1
#
_entry.id   AF-A0A6J5JV08-F1
#
_cell.length_a   1.000
_cell.length_b   1.000
_cell.length_c   1.000
_cell.angle_alpha   90.00
_cell.angle_beta   90.00
_cell.angle_gamma   90.00
#
_symmetry.space_group_name_H-M   'P 1'
#
loop_
_entity.id
_entity.type
_entity.pdbx_description
1 polymer ?
#
loop_
_entity_poly.entity_id
_entity_poly.type
_entity_poly.pdbx_seq_one_letter_code
_entity_poly.pdbx_strand_id
1 'polypeptide(L)'
;MEYEHLPALAPTKDMFEEYKIKGGDWDIYASKFLDLMSSRKIESIDKEKIDNSCLLCSEDKPHHCHRRLVAEYLAGKWPNVEIVHL
;
A
#
# COMPACT_ATOMS: atom_id res chain seq x y z
N MET A 1 13.17 14.80 8.29
CA MET A 1 12.29 13.65 8.03
C MET A 1 13.17 12.47 7.69
N GLU A 2 12.99 11.37 8.41
CA GLU A 2 13.69 10.11 8.16
C GLU A 2 12.89 9.29 7.13
N TYR A 3 13.59 8.56 6.26
CA TYR A 3 12.98 7.68 5.26
C TYR A 3 13.29 6.23 5.62
N GLU A 4 12.25 5.43 5.83
CA GLU A 4 12.37 3.98 6.02
C GLU A 4 11.87 3.26 4.76
N HIS A 5 12.74 2.43 4.18
CA HIS A 5 12.36 1.58 3.05
C HIS A 5 11.74 0.28 3.56
N LEU A 6 10.44 0.10 3.32
CA LEU A 6 9.67 -1.09 3.70
C LEU A 6 9.15 -1.86 2.47
N PRO A 7 9.98 -2.74 1.84
CA PRO A 7 9.59 -3.53 0.67
C PRO A 7 8.34 -4.41 0.87
N ALA A 8 8.03 -4.76 2.13
CA ALA A 8 6.84 -5.52 2.48
C ALA A 8 5.52 -4.81 2.08
N LEU A 9 5.54 -3.47 1.99
CA LEU A 9 4.40 -2.64 1.60
C LEU A 9 4.35 -2.36 0.08
N ALA A 10 5.34 -2.82 -0.68
CA ALA A 10 5.47 -2.54 -2.11
C ALA A 10 4.90 -3.68 -2.98
N PRO A 11 4.40 -3.38 -4.20
CA PRO A 11 4.00 -4.42 -5.14
C PRO A 11 5.22 -5.25 -5.57
N THR A 12 4.98 -6.47 -6.05
CA THR A 12 6.05 -7.22 -6.72
C THR A 12 6.35 -6.60 -8.08
N LYS A 13 7.54 -6.88 -8.62
CA LYS A 13 7.93 -6.46 -9.96
C LYS A 13 6.92 -6.94 -11.01
N ASP A 14 6.50 -8.20 -10.93
CA ASP A 14 5.57 -8.78 -11.90
C ASP A 14 4.20 -8.08 -11.90
N MET A 15 3.68 -7.75 -10.71
CA MET A 15 2.44 -6.99 -10.58
C MET A 15 2.57 -5.57 -11.16
N PHE A 16 3.70 -4.91 -10.91
CA PHE A 16 3.99 -3.60 -11.47
C PHE A 16 4.03 -3.66 -13.01
N GLU A 17 4.73 -4.63 -13.58
CA GLU A 17 4.82 -4.78 -15.03
C GLU A 17 3.47 -5.12 -15.66
N GLU A 18 2.67 -5.99 -15.04
CA GLU A 18 1.33 -6.36 -15.50
C GLU A 18 0.40 -5.13 -15.56
N TYR A 19 0.40 -4.30 -14.53
CA TYR A 19 -0.47 -3.12 -14.49
C TYR A 19 0.09 -1.97 -15.34
N LYS A 20 1.33 -1.53 -15.07
CA LYS A 20 1.88 -0.29 -15.65
C LYS A 20 2.42 -0.44 -17.06
N ILE A 21 2.98 -1.60 -17.42
CA ILE A 21 3.60 -1.79 -18.74
C ILE A 21 2.63 -2.43 -19.71
N LYS A 22 1.86 -3.44 -19.26
CA LYS A 22 0.93 -4.17 -20.13
C LYS A 22 -0.48 -3.55 -20.19
N GLY A 23 -0.73 -2.47 -19.43
CA GLY A 23 -2.02 -1.79 -19.40
C GLY A 23 -3.11 -2.63 -18.72
N GLY A 24 -2.75 -3.37 -17.67
CA GLY A 24 -3.68 -4.19 -16.91
C GLY A 24 -4.78 -3.39 -16.23
N ASP A 25 -5.84 -4.09 -15.82
CA ASP A 25 -6.97 -3.51 -15.11
C ASP A 25 -6.63 -3.18 -13.65
N TRP A 26 -7.10 -2.02 -13.17
CA TRP A 26 -6.84 -1.56 -11.81
C TRP A 26 -7.49 -2.44 -10.74
N ASP A 27 -8.73 -2.89 -10.94
CA ASP A 27 -9.45 -3.67 -9.94
C ASP A 27 -8.80 -5.05 -9.78
N ILE A 28 -8.32 -5.63 -10.89
CA ILE A 28 -7.52 -6.86 -10.86
C ILE A 28 -6.21 -6.64 -10.08
N TYR A 29 -5.48 -5.55 -10.37
CA TYR A 29 -4.26 -5.22 -9.64
C TYR A 29 -4.52 -5.02 -8.15
N ALA A 30 -5.55 -4.26 -7.79
CA ALA A 30 -5.91 -3.94 -6.41
C ALA A 30 -6.25 -5.20 -5.61
N SER A 31 -7.05 -6.12 -6.19
CA SER A 31 -7.35 -7.41 -5.55
C SER A 31 -6.09 -8.21 -5.28
N LYS A 32 -5.24 -8.42 -6.29
CA LYS A 32 -3.97 -9.15 -6.15
C LYS A 32 -3.05 -8.50 -5.12
N PHE A 33 -3.05 -7.16 -5.05
CA PHE A 33 -2.23 -6.41 -4.11
C PHE A 33 -2.69 -6.59 -2.67
N LEU A 34 -4.00 -6.55 -2.41
CA LEU A 34 -4.54 -6.79 -1.07
C LEU A 34 -4.29 -8.24 -0.60
N ASP A 35 -4.39 -9.21 -1.51
CA ASP A 35 -4.03 -10.61 -1.22
C ASP A 35 -2.54 -10.73 -0.84
N LEU A 36 -1.67 -10.00 -1.54
CA LEU A 36 -0.25 -9.93 -1.19
C LEU A 36 -0.03 -9.29 0.19
N MET A 37 -0.71 -8.19 0.50
CA MET A 37 -0.59 -7.54 1.82
C MET A 37 -1.06 -8.47 2.94
N SER A 38 -2.15 -9.20 2.72
CA SER A 38 -2.65 -10.19 3.66
C SER A 38 -1.70 -11.37 3.83
N SER A 39 -1.15 -11.92 2.75
CA SER A 39 -0.18 -13.03 2.83
C SER A 39 1.11 -12.63 3.56
N ARG A 40 1.54 -11.37 3.42
CA ARG A 40 2.68 -10.79 4.13
C ARG A 40 2.38 -10.42 5.58
N LYS A 41 1.10 -10.46 5.99
CA LYS A 41 0.62 -10.07 7.32
C LYS A 41 1.12 -8.69 7.74
N ILE A 42 1.00 -7.70 6.85
CA ILE A 42 1.53 -6.35 7.12
C ILE A 42 0.91 -5.69 8.36
N GLU A 43 -0.25 -6.19 8.83
CA GLU A 43 -0.86 -5.78 10.09
C GLU A 43 -0.02 -6.11 11.33
N SER A 44 1.01 -6.96 11.21
CA SER A 44 1.95 -7.24 12.30
C SER A 44 3.12 -6.26 12.38
N ILE A 45 3.19 -5.28 11.46
CA ILE A 45 4.13 -4.16 11.57
C ILE A 45 3.79 -3.37 12.83
N ASP A 46 4.81 -2.87 13.52
CA ASP A 46 4.60 -2.01 14.68
C ASP A 46 3.88 -0.72 14.26
N LYS A 47 2.71 -0.46 14.85
CA LYS A 47 1.89 0.71 14.56
C LYS A 47 2.67 2.00 14.79
N GLU A 48 3.56 2.04 15.77
CA GLU A 48 4.38 3.21 16.08
C GLU A 48 5.33 3.61 14.93
N LYS A 49 5.70 2.66 14.05
CA LYS A 49 6.49 2.97 12.85
C LYS A 49 5.71 3.70 11.77
N ILE A 50 4.38 3.55 11.78
CA ILE A 50 3.50 4.14 10.76
C ILE A 50 2.76 5.36 11.31
N ASP A 51 2.62 5.48 12.63
CA ASP A 51 1.98 6.63 13.25
C ASP A 51 2.67 7.94 12.85
N ASN A 52 1.88 8.95 12.45
CA ASN A 52 2.36 10.23 11.92
C ASN A 52 3.36 10.14 10.74
N SER A 53 3.35 9.03 9.99
CA SER A 53 4.18 8.84 8.79
C SER A 53 3.41 9.13 7.50
N CYS A 54 4.16 9.30 6.40
CA CYS A 54 3.59 9.41 5.05
C CYS A 54 3.98 8.20 4.21
N LEU A 55 2.99 7.49 3.66
CA LEU A 55 3.23 6.41 2.70
C LEU A 55 3.54 6.98 1.32
N LEU A 56 4.73 6.66 0.80
CA LEU A 56 5.20 7.15 -0.49
C LEU A 56 4.83 6.21 -1.65
N CYS A 57 4.50 6.80 -2.79
CA CYS A 57 4.16 6.12 -4.03
C CYS A 57 4.55 7.00 -5.22
N SER A 58 4.80 6.41 -6.38
CA SER A 58 5.15 7.14 -7.61
C SER A 58 3.96 7.85 -8.26
N GLU A 59 2.73 7.56 -7.83
CA GLU A 59 1.54 8.23 -8.32
C GLU A 59 1.33 9.59 -7.64
N ASP A 60 0.98 10.59 -8.44
CA ASP A 60 0.59 11.92 -7.96
C ASP A 60 -0.71 11.85 -7.14
N LYS A 61 -1.76 11.24 -7.73
CA LYS A 61 -3.12 11.20 -7.15
C LYS A 61 -3.44 9.90 -6.39
N PRO A 62 -4.33 9.95 -5.38
CA PRO A 62 -4.66 8.79 -4.55
C PRO A 62 -5.59 7.75 -5.20
N HIS A 63 -6.16 8.02 -6.38
CA HIS A 63 -7.21 7.17 -6.96
C HIS A 63 -6.71 5.75 -7.30
N HIS A 64 -5.57 5.65 -7.97
CA HIS A 64 -4.98 4.38 -8.44
C HIS A 64 -3.54 4.19 -7.93
N CYS A 65 -3.35 4.33 -6.62
CA CYS A 65 -2.05 4.21 -5.97
C CYS A 65 -2.02 3.08 -4.93
N HIS A 66 -0.85 2.45 -4.75
CA HIS A 66 -0.69 1.43 -3.71
C HIS A 66 -0.77 2.01 -2.30
N ARG A 67 -0.44 3.30 -2.10
CA ARG A 67 -0.41 3.92 -0.76
C ARG A 67 -1.80 3.95 -0.13
N ARG A 68 -2.83 4.16 -0.96
CA ARG A 68 -4.23 4.07 -0.55
C ARG A 68 -4.58 2.65 -0.09
N LEU A 69 -4.27 1.63 -0.90
CA LEU A 69 -4.58 0.24 -0.58
C LEU A 69 -3.92 -0.22 0.73
N VAL A 70 -2.65 0.15 0.95
CA VAL A 70 -1.95 -0.16 2.20
C VAL A 70 -2.62 0.54 3.40
N ALA A 71 -2.91 1.85 3.28
CA ALA A 71 -3.53 2.62 4.36
C ALA A 71 -4.92 2.07 4.72
N GLU A 72 -5.76 1.80 3.72
CA GLU A 72 -7.10 1.22 3.90
C GLU A 72 -7.03 -0.18 4.50
N TYR A 73 -6.10 -1.03 4.05
CA TYR A 73 -5.89 -2.36 4.63
C TYR A 73 -5.56 -2.28 6.12
N LEU A 74 -4.59 -1.43 6.50
CA LEU A 74 -4.17 -1.29 7.89
C LEU A 74 -5.28 -0.68 8.76
N ALA A 75 -6.02 0.30 8.25
CA ALA A 75 -7.17 0.87 8.96
C ALA A 75 -8.28 -0.17 9.23
N GLY A 76 -8.42 -1.18 8.36
CA GLY A 76 -9.32 -2.31 8.59
C GLY A 76 -8.81 -3.34 9.62
N LYS A 77 -7.53 -3.32 9.97
CA LYS A 77 -6.88 -4.28 10.90
C LYS A 77 -6.52 -3.68 12.25
N TRP A 78 -6.31 -2.38 12.31
CA TRP A 78 -5.89 -1.67 13.51
C TRP A 78 -7.02 -0.79 14.07
N PRO A 79 -7.15 -0.68 15.40
CA PRO A 79 -8.07 0.29 15.99
C PRO A 79 -7.52 1.72 15.81
N ASN A 80 -8.43 2.69 15.72
CA ASN A 80 -8.12 4.13 15.74
C ASN A 80 -7.06 4.53 14.70
N VAL A 81 -7.37 4.36 13.41
CA VAL A 81 -6.56 4.83 12.29
C VAL A 81 -7.33 5.90 11.54
N GLU A 82 -6.71 7.06 11.37
CA GLU A 82 -7.19 8.13 10.49
C GLU A 82 -6.33 8.14 9.23
N ILE A 83 -6.99 8.20 8.06
CA ILE A 83 -6.29 8.27 6.76
C ILE A 83 -6.48 9.68 6.20
N VAL A 84 -5.36 10.38 5.99
CA VAL A 84 -5.33 11.66 5.29
C VAL A 84 -4.63 11.47 3.95
N HIS A 85 -5.33 11.75 2.86
CA HIS A 85 -4.73 11.77 1.53
C HIS A 85 -4.12 13.14 1.25
N LEU A 86 -2.83 13.14 0.91
CA LEU A 86 -2.09 14.29 0.41
C LEU A 86 -2.25 14.43 -1.11
#